data_AF-A0A2V6DEB0-F1
#
_entry.id   AF-A0A2V6DEB0-F1
#
_cell.length_a   1.000
_cell.length_b   1.000
_cell.length_c   1.000
_cell.angle_alpha   90.00
_cell.angle_beta   90.00
_cell.angle_gamma   90.00
#
_symmetry.space_group_name_H-M   'P 1'
#
loop_
_entity.id
_entity.type
_entity.pdbx_description
1 polymer ?
#
loop_
_entity_poly.entity_id
_entity_poly.type
_entity_poly.pdbx_seq_one_letter_code
_entity_poly.pdbx_strand_id
1 'polypeptide(L)' 'MALSKPHVGIHGTNQPETIGRAASHGCIRTANWDAARVKELVTVGNIVSIF' A
#
# COMPACT_ATOMS: atom_id res chain seq x y z
N MET A 1 1.73 -3.32 5.05
CA MET A 1 0.42 -3.70 5.59
C MET A 1 -0.20 -4.73 4.65
N ALA A 2 -0.55 -5.93 5.13
CA ALA A 2 -1.14 -6.97 4.28
C ALA A 2 -2.65 -6.76 4.10
N LEU A 3 -3.19 -7.16 2.95
CA LEU A 3 -4.63 -7.17 2.66
C LEU A 3 -5.19 -8.60 2.72
N SER A 4 -6.52 -8.72 2.63
CA SER A 4 -7.22 -10.01 2.65
C SER A 4 -6.90 -10.90 1.44
N LYS A 5 -6.53 -10.30 0.30
CA LYS A 5 -6.07 -11.05 -0.87
C LYS A 5 -4.61 -11.52 -0.65
N PRO A 6 -4.30 -12.82 -0.79
CA PRO A 6 -2.96 -13.34 -0.59
C PRO A 6 -1.92 -12.58 -1.42
N HIS A 7 -0.77 -12.30 -0.81
CA HIS A 7 0.38 -11.61 -1.41
C HIS A 7 0.14 -10.15 -1.85
N VAL A 8 -1.01 -9.55 -1.52
CA VAL A 8 -1.28 -8.13 -1.77
C VAL A 8 -1.14 -7.31 -0.50
N GLY A 9 -0.52 -6.14 -0.62
CA GLY A 9 -0.34 -5.22 0.50
C GLY A 9 -0.21 -3.77 0.06
N ILE A 10 -0.30 -2.88 1.05
CA ILE A 10 0.03 -1.46 0.95
C ILE A 10 1.39 -1.26 1.63
N HIS A 11 2.35 -0.68 0.93
CA HIS A 11 3.69 -0.42 1.45
C HIS A 11 4.37 0.78 0.78
N GLY A 12 5.45 1.28 1.39
CA GLY A 12 6.33 2.29 0.79
C GLY A 12 7.20 1.72 -0.33
N THR A 13 7.99 2.54 -1.01
CA THR A 13 8.89 2.08 -2.08
C THR A 13 10.26 2.76 -2.00
N ASN A 14 11.30 2.06 -2.43
CA ASN A 14 12.63 2.62 -2.66
C ASN A 14 12.81 3.20 -4.07
N GLN A 15 11.77 3.09 -4.92
CA GLN A 15 11.69 3.63 -6.28
C GLN A 15 10.56 4.67 -6.35
N PRO A 16 10.74 5.89 -5.79
CA PRO A 16 9.67 6.88 -5.65
C PRO A 16 9.04 7.29 -7.00
N GLU A 17 9.80 7.26 -8.08
CA GLU A 17 9.35 7.55 -9.45
C GLU A 17 8.28 6.58 -9.98
N THR A 18 8.13 5.41 -9.34
CA THR A 18 7.11 4.41 -9.71
C THR A 18 5.74 4.67 -9.06
N ILE A 19 5.64 5.61 -8.12
CA ILE A 19 4.37 5.96 -7.47
C ILE A 19 3.44 6.60 -8.51
N GLY A 20 2.15 6.19 -8.50
CA GLY A 20 1.16 6.64 -9.47
C GLY A 20 1.30 6.02 -10.86
N ARG A 21 2.11 4.96 -11.02
CA ARG A 21 2.32 4.23 -12.27
C ARG A 21 1.90 2.76 -12.15
N ALA A 22 1.55 2.13 -13.27
CA ALA A 22 1.32 0.68 -13.35
C ALA A 22 2.65 -0.10 -13.37
N ALA A 23 3.40 -0.02 -12.27
CA ALA A 23 4.78 -0.51 -12.15
C ALA A 23 5.01 -1.45 -10.95
N SER A 24 3.94 -1.97 -10.36
CA SER A 24 4.00 -2.96 -9.29
C SER A 24 3.53 -4.34 -9.78
N HIS A 25 3.83 -5.38 -9.00
CA HIS A 25 3.32 -6.74 -9.23
C HIS A 25 1.96 -6.98 -8.54
N GLY A 26 1.18 -5.92 -8.32
CA GLY A 26 -0.15 -5.98 -7.72
C GLY A 26 -0.26 -5.36 -6.32
N CYS A 27 0.84 -5.07 -5.64
CA CYS A 27 0.80 -4.28 -4.39
C CYS A 27 0.57 -2.78 -4.67
N ILE A 28 -0.02 -2.09 -3.70
CA ILE A 28 -0.19 -0.64 -3.73
C ILE A 28 1.07 -0.01 -3.14
N ARG A 29 1.87 0.65 -3.99
CA ARG A 29 3.06 1.42 -3.59
C ARG A 29 2.66 2.85 -3.26
N THR A 30 3.17 3.36 -2.15
CA THR A 30 2.96 4.73 -1.64
C THR A 30 4.31 5.37 -1.33
N ALA A 31 4.33 6.67 -1.00
CA ALA A 31 5.53 7.25 -0.42
C ALA A 31 5.79 6.63 0.97
N ASN A 32 7.04 6.59 1.40
CA ASN A 32 7.40 5.95 2.67
C ASN A 32 6.72 6.61 3.88
N TRP A 33 6.59 7.94 3.86
CA TRP A 33 5.87 8.68 4.91
C TRP A 33 4.37 8.39 4.90
N ASP A 34 3.75 8.19 3.73
CA ASP A 34 2.33 7.84 3.62
C ASP A 34 2.07 6.44 4.20
N ALA A 35 2.93 5.46 3.89
CA ALA A 35 2.81 4.12 4.46
C ALA A 35 2.91 4.13 5.99
N ALA A 36 3.80 4.95 6.55
CA ALA A 36 3.93 5.13 7.99
C ALA A 36 2.67 5.80 8.58
N ARG A 37 2.19 6.86 7.94
CA ARG A 37 0.98 7.60 8.36
C ARG A 37 -0.26 6.71 8.34
N VAL A 38 -0.47 5.93 7.28
CA VAL A 38 -1.61 5.01 7.19
C VAL A 38 -1.58 3.98 8.30
N LYS A 39 -0.40 3.42 8.63
CA LYS A 39 -0.25 2.45 9.72
C LYS A 39 -0.73 3.00 11.07
N GLU A 40 -0.59 4.30 11.32
CA GLU A 40 -1.06 4.93 12.56
C GLU A 40 -2.58 5.20 12.58
N LEU A 41 -3.20 5.30 11.41
CA LEU A 41 -4.61 5.68 11.27
C LEU A 41 -5.57 4.50 11.16
N VAL A 42 -5.05 3.32 10.82
CA VAL A 42 -5.88 2.13 10.56
C VAL A 42 -5.62 1.03 11.58
N THR A 43 -6.61 0.16 11.73
CA THR A 43 -6.56 -1.04 12.54
C THR A 43 -6.86 -2.27 11.68
N VAL A 44 -6.49 -3.46 12.19
CA VAL A 44 -6.81 -4.72 11.51
C VAL A 44 -8.32 -4.85 11.35
N GLY A 45 -8.78 -5.17 10.14
CA GLY A 45 -10.19 -5.28 9.80
C GLY A 45 -10.78 -4.06 9.08
N ASN A 46 -10.06 -2.93 9.00
CA ASN A 46 -10.50 -1.84 8.12
C ASN A 46 -10.56 -2.29 6.66
N ILE A 47 -11.65 -1.91 5.98
CA ILE A 47 -11.95 -2.32 4.61
C ILE A 47 -11.11 -1.50 3.64
N VAL A 48 -10.52 -2.19 2.66
CA VAL A 48 -9.86 -1.58 1.50
C VAL A 48 -10.64 -1.96 0.25
N SER A 49 -11.23 -0.97 -0.41
CA SER A 49 -11.93 -1.13 -1.68
C SER A 49 -11.02 -0.72 -2.84
N ILE A 50 -10.88 -1.60 -3.83
CA ILE A 50 -10.08 -1.39 -5.05
C ILE A 50 -11.04 -1.52 -6.24
N PHE A 51 -11.01 -0.54 -7.15
CA PHE A 51 -11.89 -0.44 -8.32
C PHE A 51 -11.08 -0.47 -9.62
#